data_AF-A0A9E2RAQ2-F1
#
_entry.id   AF-A0A9E2RAQ2-F1
#
_cell.length_a   1.000
_cell.length_b   1.000
_cell.length_c   1.000
_cell.angle_alpha   90.00
_cell.angle_beta   90.00
_cell.angle_gamma   90.00
#
_symmetry.space_group_name_H-M   'P 1'
#
loop_
_entity.id
_entity.type
_entity.pdbx_description
1 polymer ?
#
loop_
_entity_poly.entity_id
_entity_poly.type
_entity_poly.pdbx_seq_one_letter_code
_entity_poly.pdbx_strand_id
1 'polypeptide(L)'
;MDRALKFFKGTFLKRALPAGYHIPGIEGGTKAAHEVGLDEGATRCLHLWRRLATEPPTLIHPIFGKLTHQEWIAGHLRHAELHLSFYVPKA
;
A
#
# COMPACT_ATOMS: atom_id res chain seq x y z
N MET A 1 6.96 17.51 -10.78
CA MET A 1 6.17 16.27 -10.98
C MET A 1 5.30 16.45 -12.21
N ASP A 2 5.44 15.56 -13.19
CA ASP A 2 4.68 15.53 -14.44
C ASP A 2 3.16 15.59 -14.21
N ARG A 3 2.39 16.18 -15.14
CA ARG A 3 0.93 16.39 -15.00
C ARG A 3 0.16 15.06 -14.96
N ALA A 4 0.58 14.05 -15.72
CA ALA A 4 0.00 12.71 -15.69
C ALA A 4 0.31 12.02 -14.35
N LEU A 5 1.53 12.18 -13.82
CA LEU A 5 1.90 11.62 -12.52
C LEU A 5 1.10 12.27 -11.37
N LYS A 6 0.79 13.57 -11.46
CA LYS A 6 -0.12 14.27 -10.53
C LYS A 6 -1.53 13.69 -10.57
N PHE A 7 -2.07 13.44 -11.77
CA PHE A 7 -3.40 12.85 -11.92
C PHE A 7 -3.45 11.41 -11.40
N PHE A 8 -2.42 10.61 -11.70
CA PHE A 8 -2.29 9.24 -11.20
C PHE A 8 -2.19 9.20 -9.67
N LYS A 9 -1.39 10.09 -9.06
CA LYS A 9 -1.33 10.25 -7.58
C LYS A 9 -2.70 10.59 -7.00
N GLY A 10 -3.41 11.56 -7.57
CA GLY A 10 -4.73 11.96 -7.11
C GLY A 10 -5.75 10.82 -7.17
N THR A 11 -5.69 10.01 -8.22
CA THR A 11 -6.53 8.81 -8.38
C THR A 11 -6.19 7.75 -7.34
N PHE A 12 -4.89 7.42 -7.22
CA PHE A 12 -4.38 6.43 -6.27
C PHE A 12 -4.73 6.75 -4.81
N LEU A 13 -4.67 8.02 -4.41
CA LEU A 13 -4.94 8.42 -3.03
C LEU A 13 -6.43 8.54 -2.68
N LYS A 14 -7.31 8.65 -3.69
CA LYS A 14 -8.74 8.96 -3.49
C LYS A 14 -9.67 7.84 -3.90
N ARG A 15 -9.22 6.88 -4.71
CA ARG A 15 -10.06 5.79 -5.24
C ARG A 15 -9.50 4.45 -4.77
N ALA A 16 -10.40 3.49 -4.56
CA ALA A 16 -10.01 2.11 -4.31
C ALA A 16 -9.21 1.58 -5.50
N LEU A 17 -8.20 0.76 -5.20
CA LEU A 17 -7.47 0.01 -6.21
C LEU A 17 -8.37 -1.12 -6.75
N PRO A 18 -8.18 -1.57 -8.01
CA PRO A 18 -8.99 -2.66 -8.55
C PRO A 18 -8.81 -3.93 -7.70
N ALA A 19 -9.92 -4.53 -7.28
CA ALA A 19 -9.90 -5.80 -6.54
C ALA A 19 -9.29 -6.92 -7.39
N GLY A 20 -8.49 -7.79 -6.78
CA GLY A 20 -7.85 -8.91 -7.47
C GLY A 20 -6.73 -8.51 -8.45
N TYR A 21 -6.29 -7.26 -8.45
CA TYR A 21 -5.29 -6.78 -9.39
C TYR A 21 -3.92 -7.45 -9.19
N HIS A 22 -3.44 -8.13 -10.22
CA HIS A 22 -2.09 -8.66 -10.31
C HIS A 22 -1.26 -7.81 -11.27
N ILE A 23 0.00 -7.52 -10.94
CA ILE A 23 0.89 -6.79 -11.83
C ILE A 23 1.24 -7.68 -13.03
N PRO A 24 0.91 -7.27 -14.27
CA PRO A 24 1.21 -8.07 -15.46
C PRO A 24 2.72 -8.32 -15.61
N GLY A 25 3.08 -9.55 -15.94
CA GLY A 25 4.47 -9.95 -16.16
C GLY A 25 5.32 -10.10 -14.89
N ILE A 26 4.72 -10.07 -13.70
CA ILE A 26 5.41 -10.32 -12.43
C ILE A 26 4.92 -11.64 -11.83
N GLU A 27 5.85 -12.53 -11.51
CA GLU A 27 5.56 -13.79 -10.80
C GLU A 27 4.90 -13.50 -9.44
N GLY A 28 3.82 -14.21 -9.13
CA GLY A 28 2.99 -13.93 -7.95
C GLY A 28 2.20 -12.61 -8.02
N GLY A 29 2.31 -11.84 -9.10
CA GLY A 29 1.58 -10.60 -9.34
C GLY A 29 1.97 -9.43 -8.43
N THR A 30 3.03 -9.54 -7.64
CA THR A 30 3.49 -8.52 -6.70
C THR A 30 5.00 -8.51 -6.54
N LYS A 31 5.56 -7.43 -6.00
CA LYS A 31 6.98 -7.30 -5.65
C LYS A 31 7.13 -7.07 -4.15
N ALA A 32 8.33 -7.29 -3.62
CA ALA A 32 8.66 -7.07 -2.20
C ALA A 32 7.82 -7.90 -1.22
N ALA A 33 7.32 -9.07 -1.66
CA ALA A 33 6.79 -10.07 -0.75
C ALA A 33 7.95 -10.69 0.04
N HIS A 34 7.80 -10.79 1.36
CA HIS A 34 8.70 -11.52 2.24
C HIS A 34 7.89 -12.61 2.91
N GLU A 35 8.32 -13.86 2.79
CA GLU A 35 7.71 -14.96 3.52
C GLU A 35 8.00 -14.78 5.02
N VAL A 36 6.94 -14.64 5.80
CA VAL A 36 6.98 -14.54 7.27
C VAL A 36 5.81 -15.34 7.83
N GLY A 37 5.96 -15.85 9.06
CA GLY A 37 4.85 -16.48 9.77
C GLY A 37 3.70 -15.50 10.04
N LEU A 38 2.48 -16.01 10.22
CA LEU A 38 1.29 -15.17 10.44
C LEU A 38 1.45 -14.23 11.65
N ASP A 39 1.85 -14.77 12.81
CA ASP A 39 2.00 -13.99 14.05
C ASP A 39 3.10 -12.94 13.94
N GLU A 40 4.20 -13.30 13.28
CA GLU A 40 5.31 -12.38 13.00
C GLU A 40 4.86 -11.26 12.05
N GLY A 41 4.18 -11.61 10.95
CA GLY A 41 3.63 -10.65 10.00
C GLY A 41 2.63 -9.69 10.66
N ALA A 42 1.72 -10.21 11.48
CA ALA A 42 0.77 -9.41 12.24
C ALA A 42 1.46 -8.44 13.20
N THR A 43 2.46 -8.92 13.94
CA THR A 43 3.26 -8.10 14.87
C THR A 43 3.97 -6.96 14.15
N ARG A 44 4.65 -7.27 13.03
CA ARG A 44 5.33 -6.28 12.19
C ARG A 44 4.35 -5.25 11.64
N CYS A 45 3.21 -5.69 11.11
CA CYS A 45 2.19 -4.82 10.55
C CYS A 45 1.61 -3.85 11.60
N LEU A 46 1.23 -4.36 12.78
CA LEU A 46 0.67 -3.55 13.86
C LEU A 46 1.68 -2.53 14.41
N HIS A 47 2.94 -2.92 14.53
CA HIS A 47 4.02 -2.00 14.94
C HIS A 47 4.15 -0.84 13.94
N LEU A 48 4.23 -1.14 12.64
CA LEU A 48 4.37 -0.11 11.60
C LEU A 48 3.12 0.78 11.48
N TRP A 49 1.92 0.22 11.64
CA TRP A 49 0.69 1.01 11.69
C TRP A 49 0.74 2.03 12.82
N ARG A 50 1.04 1.58 14.06
CA ARG A 50 1.11 2.47 15.23
C ARG A 50 2.10 3.61 15.01
N ARG A 51 3.25 3.32 14.39
CA ARG A 51 4.24 4.34 14.02
C ARG A 51 3.69 5.31 12.97
N LEU A 52 3.08 4.79 11.91
CA LEU A 52 2.47 5.60 10.86
C LEU A 52 1.35 6.51 11.39
N ALA A 53 0.68 6.14 12.49
CA ALA A 53 -0.35 6.99 13.10
C ALA A 53 0.24 8.26 13.75
N THR A 54 1.50 8.22 14.20
CA THR A 54 2.14 9.33 14.94
C THR A 54 3.15 10.10 14.11
N GLU A 55 3.82 9.46 13.14
CA GLU A 55 4.87 10.08 12.34
C GLU A 55 4.84 9.66 10.87
N PRO A 56 5.21 10.56 9.93
CA PRO A 56 5.33 10.22 8.53
C PRO A 56 6.57 9.34 8.27
N PRO A 57 6.53 8.47 7.25
CA PRO A 57 7.73 7.81 6.73
C PRO A 57 8.82 8.84 6.37
N THR A 58 10.07 8.52 6.72
CA THR A 58 11.25 9.34 6.38
C THR A 58 11.72 9.15 4.94
N LEU A 59 11.23 8.11 4.28
CA LEU A 59 11.59 7.74 2.91
C LEU A 59 10.75 8.50 1.87
N ILE A 60 11.31 8.63 0.67
CA ILE A 60 10.60 9.16 -0.49
C ILE A 60 9.79 8.02 -1.12
N HIS A 61 8.53 8.28 -1.48
CA HIS A 61 7.71 7.29 -2.16
C HIS A 61 8.29 7.00 -3.57
N PRO A 62 8.50 5.73 -3.96
CA PRO A 62 9.23 5.37 -5.18
C PRO A 62 8.58 5.91 -6.46
N ILE A 63 7.24 5.97 -6.50
CA ILE A 63 6.47 6.49 -7.65
C ILE A 63 6.13 7.98 -7.51
N PHE A 64 5.63 8.40 -6.34
CA PHE A 64 5.04 9.74 -6.14
C PHE A 64 5.95 10.78 -5.51
N GLY A 65 7.19 10.41 -5.19
CA GLY A 65 8.13 11.34 -4.57
C GLY A 65 7.76 11.70 -3.12
N LYS A 66 7.95 12.97 -2.74
CA LYS A 66 7.62 13.46 -1.40
C LYS A 66 6.10 13.46 -1.20
N LEU A 67 5.66 12.78 -0.14
CA LEU A 67 4.27 12.75 0.29
C LEU A 67 4.13 13.45 1.64
N THR A 68 2.97 14.08 1.86
CA THR A 68 2.60 14.51 3.22
C THR A 68 2.24 13.28 4.07
N HIS A 69 2.19 13.46 5.39
CA HIS A 69 1.75 12.39 6.30
C HIS A 69 0.35 11.86 5.95
N GLN A 70 -0.58 12.75 5.61
CA GLN A 70 -1.94 12.38 5.21
C GLN A 70 -1.98 11.62 3.88
N GLU A 71 -1.13 12.01 2.92
CA GLU A 71 -1.01 11.27 1.66
C GLU A 71 -0.41 9.88 1.87
N TRP A 72 0.55 9.75 2.80
CA TRP A 72 1.06 8.44 3.21
C TRP A 72 -0.03 7.58 3.83
N ILE A 73 -0.82 8.10 4.77
CA ILE A 73 -1.93 7.37 5.39
C ILE A 73 -2.94 6.93 4.32
N ALA A 74 -3.39 7.86 3.49
CA ALA A 74 -4.36 7.57 2.42
C ALA A 74 -3.84 6.48 1.47
N GLY A 75 -2.58 6.60 1.04
CA GLY A 75 -1.96 5.61 0.16
C GLY A 75 -1.87 4.22 0.78
N HIS A 76 -1.47 4.11 2.05
CA HIS A 76 -1.43 2.83 2.75
C HIS A 76 -2.82 2.22 2.92
N LEU A 77 -3.85 3.02 3.21
CA LEU A 77 -5.22 2.52 3.32
C LEU A 77 -5.75 2.00 1.98
N ARG A 78 -5.53 2.73 0.87
CA ARG A 78 -5.92 2.26 -0.48
C ARG A 78 -5.15 1.00 -0.89
N HIS A 79 -3.88 0.88 -0.48
CA HIS A 79 -3.08 -0.31 -0.73
C HIS A 79 -3.53 -1.51 0.12
N ALA A 80 -3.91 -1.29 1.37
CA ALA A 80 -4.47 -2.32 2.23
C ALA A 80 -5.77 -2.90 1.66
N GLU A 81 -6.63 -2.07 1.07
CA GLU A 81 -7.85 -2.54 0.38
C GLU A 81 -7.54 -3.52 -0.76
N LEU A 82 -6.50 -3.26 -1.56
CA LEU A 82 -6.05 -4.21 -2.59
C LEU A 82 -5.66 -5.55 -1.97
N HIS A 83 -4.84 -5.54 -0.92
CA HIS A 83 -4.42 -6.78 -0.26
C HIS A 83 -5.59 -7.55 0.36
N LEU A 84 -6.51 -6.85 1.01
CA LEU A 84 -7.71 -7.46 1.59
C LEU A 84 -8.67 -8.00 0.54
N SER A 85 -8.63 -7.50 -0.70
CA SER A 85 -9.46 -8.03 -1.80
C SER A 85 -9.14 -9.47 -2.18
N PHE A 86 -7.96 -9.98 -1.82
CA PHE A 86 -7.58 -11.39 -2.02
C PHE A 86 -8.05 -12.30 -0.87
N TYR A 87 -8.44 -11.72 0.27
CA TYR A 87 -8.92 -12.49 1.40
C TYR A 87 -10.39 -12.90 1.16
N VAL A 88 -10.58 -14.17 0.83
CA VAL A 88 -11.91 -14.79 0.76
C VAL A 88 -12.12 -15.59 2.04
N PRO A 89 -13.02 -15.17 2.95
CA PRO A 89 -13.33 -15.93 4.15
C PRO A 89 -13.83 -17.33 3.75
N LYS A 90 -13.32 -18.38 4.41
CA LYS A 90 -13.96 -19.69 4.31
C LYS A 90 -15.32 -19.60 5.02
N ALA A 91 -16.37 -20.04 4.33
CA ALA A 91 -17.72 -20.19 4.89
C ALA A 91 -17.77 -21.29 5.94
#